data_AF-A0A5C8S964-F1
#
_entry.id   AF-A0A5C8S964-F1
#
_cell.length_a   1.000
_cell.length_b   1.000
_cell.length_c   1.000
_cell.angle_alpha   90.00
_cell.angle_beta   90.00
_cell.angle_gamma   90.00
#
_symmetry.space_group_name_H-M   'P 1'
#
loop_
_entity.id
_entity.type
_entity.pdbx_description
1 polymer ?
#
loop_
_entity_poly.entity_id
_entity_poly.type
_entity_poly.pdbx_seq_one_letter_code
_entity_poly.pdbx_strand_id
1 'polypeptide(L)'
;AAPVAAAPMPAPAPVPRVERAEYVGTWGPTEAACGRRSRRRGYIPATITPDRASAGRTICSFHDGRRTGNAWVMAADCADRGRRWSSQVRLVVDGDRLTWTSGKGTASYVRCGRRAG
;
A
#
# COMPACT_ATOMS: atom_id res chain seq x y z
N ALA A 1 -15.19 23.75 51.23
CA ALA A 1 -15.29 22.85 50.06
C ALA A 1 -14.50 23.47 48.92
N ALA A 2 -13.42 22.84 48.47
CA ALA A 2 -12.60 23.31 47.34
C ALA A 2 -13.06 22.60 46.05
N PRO A 3 -13.11 23.28 44.90
CA PRO A 3 -13.52 22.65 43.64
C PRO A 3 -12.36 21.82 43.08
N VAL A 4 -12.67 20.57 42.70
CA VAL A 4 -11.72 19.68 42.04
C VAL A 4 -11.61 20.11 40.58
N ALA A 5 -10.45 20.67 40.20
CA ALA A 5 -10.17 21.02 38.81
C ALA A 5 -10.07 19.72 37.98
N ALA A 6 -10.96 19.56 37.00
CA ALA A 6 -10.91 18.47 36.04
C ALA A 6 -9.68 18.67 35.13
N ALA A 7 -8.79 17.68 35.10
CA ALA A 7 -7.63 17.67 34.22
C ALA A 7 -8.07 17.59 32.74
N PRO A 8 -7.39 18.30 31.81
CA PRO A 8 -7.69 18.21 30.39
C PRO A 8 -7.29 16.82 29.85
N MET A 9 -8.21 16.18 29.13
CA MET A 9 -7.93 14.95 28.39
C MET A 9 -6.83 15.20 27.34
N PRO A 10 -5.92 14.24 27.10
CA PRO A 10 -4.94 14.38 26.03
C PRO A 10 -5.65 14.42 24.67
N ALA A 11 -5.36 15.44 23.87
CA ALA A 11 -5.81 15.53 22.49
C ALA A 11 -5.37 14.28 21.71
N PRO A 12 -6.18 13.77 20.76
CA PRO A 12 -5.74 12.69 19.89
C PRO A 12 -4.45 13.12 19.18
N ALA A 13 -3.42 12.29 19.27
CA ALA A 13 -2.16 12.51 18.56
C ALA A 13 -2.47 12.82 17.08
N PRO A 14 -1.75 13.76 16.44
CA PRO A 14 -1.91 13.99 15.01
C PRO A 14 -1.65 12.66 14.30
N VAL A 15 -2.71 12.04 13.79
CA VAL A 15 -2.56 10.92 12.86
C VAL A 15 -1.63 11.43 11.77
N PRO A 16 -0.48 10.79 11.50
CA PRO A 16 0.38 11.23 10.43
C PRO A 16 -0.49 11.20 9.19
N ARG A 17 -0.85 12.39 8.73
CA ARG A 17 -1.58 12.60 7.49
C ARG A 17 -0.60 12.12 6.44
N VAL A 18 -0.71 10.84 6.10
CA VAL A 18 0.17 10.11 5.19
C VAL A 18 0.42 11.08 4.04
N GLU A 19 1.61 11.69 3.99
CA GLU A 19 2.06 12.47 2.84
C GLU A 19 1.63 11.67 1.63
N ARG A 20 0.79 12.22 0.74
CA ARG A 20 0.11 11.47 -0.34
C ARG A 20 1.05 10.39 -0.86
N ALA A 21 0.84 9.18 -0.36
CA ALA A 21 1.88 8.18 -0.47
C ALA A 21 2.03 7.85 -1.95
N GLU A 22 3.20 8.10 -2.52
CA GLU A 22 3.39 8.01 -3.96
C GLU A 22 3.04 6.60 -4.47
N TYR A 23 3.17 5.58 -3.61
CA TYR A 23 2.79 4.20 -3.91
C TYR A 23 1.28 3.96 -4.04
N VAL A 24 0.43 4.92 -3.64
CA VAL A 24 -1.03 4.81 -3.77
C VAL A 24 -1.42 4.90 -5.24
N GLY A 25 -2.17 3.91 -5.71
CA GLY A 25 -2.59 3.81 -7.10
C GLY A 25 -2.82 2.37 -7.54
N THR A 26 -3.11 2.22 -8.83
CA THR A 26 -3.15 0.91 -9.48
C THR A 26 -1.83 0.68 -10.20
N TRP A 27 -1.31 -0.54 -10.11
CA TRP A 27 0.00 -0.93 -10.58
C TRP A 27 -0.12 -2.24 -11.36
N GLY A 28 0.50 -2.32 -12.53
CA GLY A 28 0.54 -3.50 -13.38
C GLY A 28 1.97 -4.02 -13.54
N PRO A 29 2.20 -5.33 -13.76
CA PRO A 29 3.53 -5.83 -14.11
C PRO A 29 4.05 -5.24 -15.44
N THR A 30 3.15 -4.81 -16.33
CA THR A 30 3.44 -4.11 -17.60
C THR A 30 2.32 -3.12 -17.90
N GLU A 31 2.51 -2.21 -18.86
CA GLU A 31 1.45 -1.26 -19.26
C GLU A 31 0.23 -1.99 -19.85
N ALA A 32 0.46 -3.07 -20.59
CA ALA A 32 -0.59 -3.96 -21.11
C ALA A 32 -1.40 -4.65 -20.00
N ALA A 33 -0.89 -4.68 -18.76
CA ALA A 33 -1.60 -5.21 -17.61
C ALA A 33 -2.58 -4.21 -16.96
N CYS A 34 -2.59 -2.94 -17.39
CA CYS A 34 -3.41 -1.88 -16.80
C CYS A 34 -4.81 -1.69 -17.41
N GLY A 35 -5.12 -2.41 -18.49
CA GLY A 35 -6.37 -2.26 -19.26
C GLY A 35 -7.52 -3.16 -18.81
N ARG A 36 -8.74 -2.84 -19.26
CA ARG A 36 -9.97 -3.61 -18.98
C ARG A 36 -9.91 -5.07 -19.48
N ARG A 37 -9.08 -5.32 -20.50
CA ARG A 37 -8.83 -6.66 -21.08
C ARG A 37 -7.68 -7.41 -20.42
N SER A 38 -6.94 -6.81 -19.49
CA SER A 38 -5.74 -7.39 -18.88
C SER A 38 -6.05 -8.67 -18.08
N ARG A 39 -7.22 -8.72 -17.43
CA ARG A 39 -7.71 -9.95 -16.76
C ARG A 39 -7.91 -11.13 -17.73
N ARG A 40 -8.33 -10.86 -18.98
CA ARG A 40 -8.48 -11.90 -20.01
C ARG A 40 -7.13 -12.44 -20.51
N ARG A 41 -6.06 -11.67 -20.30
CA ARG A 41 -4.67 -12.02 -20.65
C ARG A 41 -3.88 -12.59 -19.46
N GLY A 42 -4.56 -12.89 -18.36
CA GLY A 42 -3.93 -13.42 -17.14
C GLY A 42 -3.23 -12.40 -16.27
N TYR A 43 -3.28 -11.10 -16.61
CA TYR A 43 -2.69 -10.06 -15.77
C TYR A 43 -3.64 -9.61 -14.67
N ILE A 44 -3.08 -9.45 -13.48
CA ILE A 44 -3.80 -9.01 -12.29
C ILE A 44 -3.12 -7.72 -11.80
N PRO A 45 -3.70 -6.54 -12.10
CA PRO A 45 -3.21 -5.29 -11.52
C PRO A 45 -3.35 -5.32 -9.99
N ALA A 46 -2.34 -4.78 -9.32
CA ALA A 46 -2.35 -4.52 -7.90
C ALA A 46 -2.92 -3.12 -7.64
N THR A 47 -3.96 -3.00 -6.82
CA THR A 47 -4.43 -1.71 -6.31
C THR A 47 -3.89 -1.51 -4.91
N ILE A 48 -3.21 -0.40 -4.68
CA ILE A 48 -2.54 -0.08 -3.43
C ILE A 48 -3.14 1.23 -2.88
N THR A 49 -3.61 1.17 -1.65
CA THR A 49 -4.07 2.28 -0.82
C THR A 49 -3.13 2.42 0.39
N PRO A 50 -3.23 3.49 1.19
CA PRO A 50 -2.40 3.64 2.39
C PRO A 50 -2.49 2.44 3.35
N ASP A 51 -3.69 1.86 3.47
CA ASP A 51 -3.98 0.80 4.43
C ASP A 51 -3.98 -0.61 3.83
N ARG A 52 -3.93 -0.76 2.50
CA ARG A 52 -4.13 -2.06 1.86
C ARG A 52 -3.55 -2.15 0.45
N ALA A 53 -3.00 -3.30 0.09
CA ALA A 53 -2.82 -3.72 -1.30
C ALA A 53 -3.74 -4.90 -1.66
N SER A 54 -4.25 -4.90 -2.88
CA SER A 54 -5.06 -6.00 -3.43
C SER A 54 -4.62 -6.33 -4.84
N ALA A 55 -4.32 -7.60 -5.09
CA ALA A 55 -4.02 -8.14 -6.41
C ALA A 55 -4.78 -9.46 -6.59
N GLY A 56 -5.94 -9.38 -7.26
CA GLY A 56 -6.77 -10.55 -7.54
C GLY A 56 -7.37 -11.10 -6.25
N ARG A 57 -6.89 -12.26 -5.79
CA ARG A 57 -7.30 -12.87 -4.51
C ARG A 57 -6.35 -12.58 -3.35
N THR A 58 -5.18 -12.02 -3.65
CA THR A 58 -4.22 -11.62 -2.63
C THR A 58 -4.63 -10.28 -2.06
N ILE A 59 -4.73 -10.18 -0.74
CA ILE A 59 -5.00 -8.94 -0.01
C ILE A 59 -3.93 -8.79 1.07
N CYS A 60 -3.28 -7.63 1.14
CA CYS A 60 -2.34 -7.28 2.19
C CYS A 60 -2.84 -6.04 2.91
N SER A 61 -3.04 -6.10 4.23
CA SER A 61 -3.38 -4.94 5.04
C SER A 61 -2.09 -4.34 5.59
N PHE A 62 -1.89 -3.04 5.42
CA PHE A 62 -0.69 -2.34 5.86
C PHE A 62 -0.91 -1.69 7.22
N HIS A 63 0.15 -1.69 8.02
CA HIS A 63 0.20 -1.00 9.30
C HIS A 63 1.65 -0.63 9.62
N ASP A 64 1.83 0.25 10.61
CA ASP A 64 3.15 0.75 11.01
C ASP A 64 3.96 1.36 9.85
N GLY A 65 3.25 2.05 8.93
CA GLY A 65 3.86 2.62 7.74
C GLY A 65 4.70 3.84 8.04
N ARG A 66 5.99 3.81 7.66
CA ARG A 66 6.92 4.92 7.81
C ARG A 66 7.72 5.18 6.54
N ARG A 67 8.06 6.45 6.29
CA ARG A 67 8.94 6.84 5.20
C ARG A 67 10.40 6.81 5.67
N THR A 68 11.27 6.14 4.90
CA THR A 68 12.71 6.07 5.12
C THR A 68 13.42 6.48 3.82
N GLY A 69 13.87 7.73 3.74
CA GLY A 69 14.34 8.33 2.47
C GLY A 69 13.24 8.32 1.40
N ASN A 70 13.53 7.76 0.22
CA ASN A 70 12.55 7.57 -0.86
C ASN A 70 11.76 6.25 -0.79
N ALA A 71 11.89 5.50 0.30
CA ALA A 71 11.20 4.23 0.48
C ALA A 71 10.12 4.34 1.56
N TRP A 72 9.00 3.67 1.34
CA TRP A 72 7.98 3.44 2.34
C TRP A 72 8.14 2.02 2.89
N VAL A 73 8.37 1.92 4.19
CA VAL A 73 8.53 0.65 4.89
C VAL A 73 7.34 0.48 5.81
N MET A 74 6.65 -0.66 5.71
CA MET A 74 5.45 -0.96 6.47
C MET A 74 5.40 -2.46 6.79
N ALA A 75 4.74 -2.82 7.89
CA ALA A 75 4.35 -4.20 8.12
C ALA A 75 3.06 -4.48 7.34
N ALA A 76 2.94 -5.70 6.83
CA ALA A 76 1.79 -6.11 6.03
C ALA A 76 1.30 -7.50 6.44
N ASP A 77 0.01 -7.60 6.76
CA ASP A 77 -0.69 -8.86 6.94
C ASP A 77 -1.38 -9.25 5.65
N CYS A 78 -0.83 -10.27 4.98
CA CYS A 78 -1.29 -10.73 3.70
C CYS A 78 -2.10 -12.03 3.79
N ALA A 79 -3.09 -12.16 2.91
CA ALA A 79 -3.91 -13.34 2.74
C ALA A 79 -4.03 -13.70 1.25
N ASP A 80 -3.88 -14.98 0.93
CA ASP A 80 -4.13 -15.55 -0.40
C ASP A 80 -4.65 -16.99 -0.25
N ARG A 81 -5.75 -17.33 -0.93
CA ARG A 81 -6.31 -18.70 -0.99
C ARG A 81 -6.41 -19.41 0.37
N GLY A 82 -6.78 -18.68 1.43
CA GLY A 82 -6.91 -19.21 2.80
C GLY A 82 -5.62 -19.25 3.60
N ARG A 83 -4.45 -19.00 2.99
CA ARG A 83 -3.18 -18.80 3.69
C ARG A 83 -3.04 -17.36 4.13
N ARG A 84 -2.57 -17.15 5.36
CA ARG A 84 -2.24 -15.84 5.92
C ARG A 84 -0.78 -15.81 6.33
N TRP A 85 -0.11 -14.70 6.12
CA TRP A 85 1.27 -14.50 6.55
C TRP A 85 1.52 -13.01 6.77
N SER A 86 2.34 -12.66 7.75
CA SER A 86 2.85 -11.32 7.92
C SER A 86 4.17 -11.14 7.17
N SER A 87 4.43 -9.95 6.67
CA SER A 87 5.67 -9.61 5.97
C SER A 87 5.97 -8.13 6.07
N GLN A 88 7.24 -7.78 6.24
CA GLN A 88 7.67 -6.41 6.02
C GLN A 88 7.68 -6.11 4.52
N VAL A 89 7.10 -4.97 4.15
CA VAL A 89 7.02 -4.50 2.78
C VAL A 89 7.81 -3.20 2.67
N ARG A 90 8.63 -3.10 1.63
CA ARG A 90 9.32 -1.88 1.23
C ARG A 90 8.87 -1.49 -0.17
N LEU A 91 8.30 -0.29 -0.29
CA LEU A 91 7.82 0.29 -1.54
C LEU A 91 8.71 1.46 -1.91
N VAL A 92 9.28 1.44 -3.11
CA VAL A 92 10.02 2.57 -3.67
C VAL A 92 9.31 3.01 -4.93
N VAL A 93 9.00 4.31 -5.03
CA VAL A 93 8.39 4.88 -6.23
C VAL A 93 9.39 5.80 -6.90
N ASP A 94 9.54 5.61 -8.20
CA ASP A 94 10.32 6.45 -9.09
C ASP A 94 9.41 6.80 -10.28
N GLY A 95 8.75 7.97 -10.20
CA GLY A 95 7.70 8.39 -11.13
C GLY A 95 6.55 7.39 -11.25
N ASP A 96 6.48 6.72 -12.40
CA ASP A 96 5.48 5.68 -12.72
C ASP A 96 5.99 4.25 -12.51
N ARG A 97 7.15 4.06 -11.88
CA ARG A 97 7.67 2.73 -11.53
C ARG A 97 7.60 2.51 -10.03
N LEU A 98 6.99 1.39 -9.62
CA LEU A 98 6.97 0.92 -8.24
C LEU A 98 7.86 -0.31 -8.12
N THR A 99 8.82 -0.25 -7.21
CA THR A 99 9.57 -1.42 -6.75
C THR A 99 9.00 -1.87 -5.42
N TRP A 100 8.40 -3.07 -5.40
CA TRP A 100 7.89 -3.74 -4.22
C TRP A 100 8.90 -4.77 -3.75
N THR A 101 9.35 -4.69 -2.51
CA THR A 101 10.16 -5.73 -1.86
C THR A 101 9.42 -6.28 -0.65
N SER A 102 9.38 -7.60 -0.53
CA SER A 102 8.79 -8.32 0.60
C SER A 102 9.56 -9.60 0.89
N GLY A 103 9.19 -10.34 1.94
CA GLY A 103 9.78 -11.65 2.24
C GLY A 103 9.66 -12.68 1.10
N LYS A 104 8.74 -12.47 0.15
CA LYS A 104 8.60 -13.31 -1.07
C LYS A 104 9.57 -12.92 -2.20
N GLY A 105 10.29 -11.81 -2.07
CA GLY A 105 11.17 -11.26 -3.08
C GLY A 105 10.80 -9.85 -3.52
N THR A 106 11.46 -9.40 -4.59
CA THR A 106 11.29 -8.08 -5.18
C THR A 106 10.56 -8.17 -6.52
N ALA A 107 9.59 -7.29 -6.73
CA ALA A 107 8.83 -7.15 -7.97
C ALA A 107 8.80 -5.70 -8.42
N SER A 108 8.85 -5.47 -9.73
CA SER A 108 8.69 -4.15 -10.33
C SER A 108 7.33 -4.05 -11.01
N TYR A 109 6.68 -2.91 -10.85
CA TYR A 109 5.40 -2.59 -11.46
C TYR A 109 5.45 -1.22 -12.13
N VAL A 110 4.56 -1.01 -13.09
CA VAL A 110 4.30 0.29 -13.71
C VAL A 110 2.96 0.83 -13.23
N ARG A 111 2.86 2.15 -13.05
CA ARG A 111 1.64 2.81 -12.63
C ARG A 111 0.63 2.72 -13.76
N CYS A 112 -0.55 2.23 -13.42
CA CYS A 112 -1.68 2.29 -14.33
C CYS A 112 -2.23 3.71 -14.32
N GLY A 113 -1.97 4.46 -15.39
CA GLY A 113 -2.55 5.78 -15.60
C GLY A 113 -4.08 5.74 -15.68
N ARG A 114 -4.72 6.89 -15.43
CA ARG A 114 -6.19 7.02 -15.54
C ARG A 114 -6.76 6.90 -16.96
N ARG A 115 -5.94 6.67 -17.99
CA ARG A 115 -6.43 6.42 -19.36
C ARG A 115 -5.55 5.42 -20.09
N ALA A 116 -6.00 4.18 -20.12
CA ALA A 116 -5.78 3.27 -21.23
C ALA A 116 -7.15 2.72 -21.61
N GLY A 117 -7.91 3.55 -22.32
CA GLY A 117 -9.31 3.33 -22.72
C GLY A 117 -10.05 4.65 -22.82
#